data_AF-A0A9E5QYN2-F1
#
_entry.id   AF-A0A9E5QYN2-F1
#
_cell.length_a   1.000
_cell.length_b   1.000
_cell.length_c   1.000
_cell.angle_alpha   90.00
_cell.angle_beta   90.00
_cell.angle_gamma   90.00
#
_symmetry.space_group_name_H-M   'P 1'
#
loop_
_entity.id
_entity.type
_entity.pdbx_description
1 polymer ?
#
loop_
_entity_poly.entity_id
_entity_poly.type
_entity_poly.pdbx_seq_one_letter_code
_entity_poly.pdbx_strand_id
1 'polypeptide(L)'
;MACLFTLIGRSIGLALAATFVMAISSAVWAVNFQTTALDSSTYVDTFAEQNAYENLVPLILPALTAALAEDGRANPIPGTIPFEDIINNIDQDDWQEISREVIPPEYLQTEAERNLTVFFEFANGERRRLEMSFSTGTLRGNLLGTPGEQMINQLYTALEPCSQEQESQLQRFLDGEAGVDFPYCKPDSPDLQRQTFGVLSDAKNELANDLPDVWNVRERRAEAENISLNEVDQRFYEEIQVPAVLYRQLAPLAFLLPSASWR
;
A
#
# COMPACT_ATOMS: atom_id res chain seq x y z
N MET A 1 27.87 59.87 -25.33
CA MET A 1 28.30 58.45 -25.31
C MET A 1 28.59 57.92 -23.90
N ALA A 2 29.32 58.63 -23.04
CA ALA A 2 29.66 58.13 -21.67
C ALA A 2 28.43 57.73 -20.82
N CYS A 3 27.33 58.51 -20.89
CA CYS A 3 26.10 58.23 -20.12
C CYS A 3 25.40 56.92 -20.54
N LEU A 4 25.52 56.53 -21.82
CA LEU A 4 24.93 55.29 -22.34
C LEU A 4 25.67 54.06 -21.80
N PHE A 5 27.02 54.10 -21.79
CA PHE A 5 27.84 53.01 -21.26
C PHE A 5 27.61 52.78 -19.77
N THR A 6 27.44 53.84 -18.98
CA THR A 6 27.13 53.71 -17.54
C THR A 6 25.75 53.11 -17.29
N LEU A 7 24.78 53.37 -18.17
CA LEU A 7 23.42 52.86 -18.03
C LEU A 7 23.36 51.37 -18.42
N ILE A 8 24.01 50.98 -19.52
CA ILE A 8 24.14 49.57 -19.93
C ILE A 8 24.86 48.76 -18.85
N GLY A 9 25.97 49.27 -18.31
CA GLY A 9 26.72 48.58 -17.25
C GLY A 9 25.89 48.35 -15.99
N ARG A 10 25.07 49.34 -15.59
CA ARG A 10 24.17 49.21 -14.44
C ARG A 10 23.07 48.18 -14.68
N SER A 11 22.47 48.17 -15.86
CA SER A 11 21.43 47.19 -16.22
C SER A 11 21.98 45.76 -16.24
N ILE A 12 23.17 45.56 -16.83
CA ILE A 12 23.84 44.24 -16.84
C ILE A 12 24.18 43.81 -15.41
N GLY A 13 24.74 44.71 -14.59
CA GLY A 13 25.05 44.42 -13.19
C GLY A 13 23.81 44.02 -12.39
N LEU A 14 22.68 44.72 -12.60
CA LEU A 14 21.42 44.41 -11.93
C LEU A 14 20.83 43.08 -12.38
N ALA A 15 20.89 42.77 -13.68
CA ALA A 15 20.47 41.48 -14.21
C ALA A 15 21.31 40.32 -13.63
N LEU A 16 22.64 40.46 -13.62
CA LEU A 16 23.54 39.46 -13.03
C LEU A 16 23.27 39.26 -11.53
N ALA A 17 23.07 40.34 -10.77
CA ALA A 17 22.73 40.25 -9.36
C ALA A 17 21.40 39.54 -9.12
N ALA A 18 20.37 39.85 -9.92
CA ALA A 18 19.07 39.20 -9.82
C ALA A 18 19.16 37.70 -10.17
N THR A 19 19.86 37.33 -11.25
CA THR A 19 20.10 35.93 -11.60
C THR A 19 20.87 35.20 -10.51
N PHE A 20 21.86 35.83 -9.89
CA PHE A 20 22.62 35.23 -8.79
C PHE A 20 21.75 34.95 -7.56
N VAL A 21 20.90 35.90 -7.15
CA VAL A 21 19.96 35.72 -6.02
C VAL A 21 18.94 34.62 -6.31
N MET A 22 18.40 34.57 -7.54
CA MET A 22 17.49 33.48 -7.95
C MET A 22 18.22 32.14 -7.95
N ALA A 23 19.42 32.05 -8.50
CA ALA A 23 20.21 30.83 -8.53
C ALA A 23 20.52 30.30 -7.12
N ILE A 24 20.89 31.18 -6.18
CA ILE A 24 21.12 30.77 -4.78
C ILE A 24 19.82 30.27 -4.14
N SER A 25 18.72 31.01 -4.27
CA SER A 25 17.44 30.63 -3.65
C SER A 25 17.01 29.26 -4.14
N SER A 26 17.10 29.04 -5.44
CA SER A 26 16.79 27.76 -6.06
C SER A 26 17.75 26.64 -5.67
N ALA A 27 19.04 26.93 -5.53
CA ALA A 27 20.00 25.95 -5.02
C ALA A 27 19.67 25.53 -3.58
N VAL A 28 19.25 26.47 -2.72
CA VAL A 28 18.79 26.17 -1.36
C VAL A 28 17.52 25.31 -1.40
N TRP A 29 16.56 25.63 -2.26
CA TRP A 29 15.36 24.80 -2.45
C TRP A 29 15.68 23.40 -2.96
N ALA A 30 16.57 23.28 -3.95
CA ALA A 30 16.99 21.99 -4.49
C ALA A 30 17.71 21.14 -3.44
N VAL A 31 18.59 21.75 -2.64
CA VAL A 31 19.27 21.06 -1.53
C VAL A 31 18.26 20.65 -0.47
N ASN A 32 17.38 21.53 -0.01
CA ASN A 32 16.35 21.20 0.98
C ASN A 32 15.42 20.10 0.48
N PHE A 33 14.98 20.17 -0.78
CA PHE A 33 14.14 19.14 -1.37
C PHE A 33 14.89 17.81 -1.44
N GLN A 34 16.16 17.81 -1.84
CA GLN A 34 16.98 16.61 -1.86
C GLN A 34 17.20 16.02 -0.46
N THR A 35 17.41 16.85 0.56
CA THR A 35 17.67 16.39 1.93
C THR A 35 16.42 16.05 2.71
N THR A 36 15.25 16.59 2.33
CA THR A 36 14.00 16.38 3.08
C THR A 36 13.01 15.50 2.33
N ALA A 37 12.81 15.74 1.03
CA ALA A 37 11.83 15.00 0.23
C ALA A 37 12.33 13.63 -0.27
N LEU A 38 13.65 13.37 -0.21
CA LEU A 38 14.23 12.07 -0.56
C LEU A 38 14.86 11.36 0.65
N ASP A 39 14.59 11.87 1.85
CA ASP A 39 15.01 11.25 3.11
C ASP A 39 13.86 10.42 3.66
N SER A 40 14.10 9.11 3.82
CA SER A 40 13.10 8.19 4.34
C SER A 40 12.65 8.57 5.75
N SER A 41 13.53 9.14 6.59
CA SER A 41 13.16 9.47 7.96
C SER A 41 12.05 10.52 8.03
N THR A 42 12.04 11.50 7.11
CA THR A 42 10.97 12.50 7.03
C THR A 42 9.59 11.85 6.87
N TYR A 43 9.49 10.79 6.05
CA TYR A 43 8.24 10.09 5.81
C TYR A 43 7.86 9.18 6.97
N VAL A 44 8.84 8.50 7.56
CA VAL A 44 8.65 7.67 8.76
C VAL A 44 8.11 8.51 9.92
N ASP A 45 8.76 9.64 10.20
CA ASP A 45 8.35 10.56 11.26
C ASP A 45 6.94 11.11 10.99
N THR A 46 6.66 11.52 9.75
CA THR A 46 5.33 12.02 9.37
C THR A 46 4.24 10.96 9.52
N PHE A 47 4.52 9.70 9.15
CA PHE A 47 3.56 8.60 9.28
C PHE A 47 3.30 8.24 10.75
N ALA A 48 4.35 8.24 11.58
CA ALA A 48 4.21 8.04 13.02
C ALA A 48 3.41 9.19 13.67
N GLU A 49 3.70 10.45 13.36
CA GLU A 49 3.01 11.62 13.91
C GLU A 49 1.53 11.67 13.57
N GLN A 50 1.13 11.16 12.40
CA GLN A 50 -0.25 11.16 11.94
C GLN A 50 -1.02 9.87 12.30
N ASN A 51 -0.43 8.96 13.09
CA ASN A 51 -0.98 7.63 13.36
C ASN A 51 -1.37 6.91 12.05
N ALA A 52 -0.57 7.09 10.99
CA ALA A 52 -0.89 6.56 9.67
C ALA A 52 -1.02 5.03 9.71
N TYR A 53 -0.18 4.35 10.51
CA TYR A 53 -0.19 2.89 10.65
C TYR A 53 -1.49 2.34 11.27
N GLU A 54 -2.13 3.11 12.16
CA GLU A 54 -3.42 2.72 12.77
C GLU A 54 -4.61 2.82 11.81
N ASN A 55 -4.44 3.62 10.75
CA ASN A 55 -5.47 3.94 9.76
C ASN A 55 -5.14 3.40 8.36
N LEU A 56 -3.98 2.76 8.20
CA LEU A 56 -3.48 2.30 6.91
C LEU A 56 -4.32 1.15 6.37
N VAL A 57 -4.63 0.15 7.19
CA VAL A 57 -5.37 -1.04 6.74
C VAL A 57 -6.74 -0.68 6.18
N PRO A 58 -7.60 0.09 6.90
CA PRO A 58 -8.89 0.50 6.35
C PRO A 58 -8.79 1.29 5.04
N LEU A 59 -7.71 2.06 4.86
CA LEU A 59 -7.49 2.86 3.66
C LEU A 59 -7.10 2.02 2.44
N ILE A 60 -6.26 0.99 2.63
CA ILE A 60 -5.77 0.14 1.54
C ILE A 60 -6.73 -1.00 1.20
N LEU A 61 -7.63 -1.36 2.13
CA LEU A 61 -8.48 -2.53 2.00
C LEU A 61 -9.34 -2.51 0.71
N PRO A 62 -10.02 -1.40 0.33
CA PRO A 62 -10.81 -1.35 -0.90
C PRO A 62 -9.96 -1.46 -2.18
N ALA A 63 -8.73 -0.92 -2.14
CA ALA A 63 -7.81 -1.02 -3.27
C ALA A 63 -7.27 -2.45 -3.41
N LEU A 64 -7.02 -3.11 -2.29
CA LEU A 64 -6.57 -4.50 -2.26
C LEU A 64 -7.67 -5.45 -2.74
N THR A 65 -8.92 -5.27 -2.31
CA THR A 65 -10.04 -6.10 -2.79
C THR A 65 -10.26 -5.93 -4.28
N ALA A 66 -10.25 -4.70 -4.79
CA ALA A 66 -10.38 -4.43 -6.22
C ALA A 66 -9.26 -5.13 -7.02
N ALA A 67 -8.02 -5.08 -6.55
CA ALA A 67 -6.90 -5.75 -7.21
C ALA A 67 -7.04 -7.29 -7.19
N LEU A 68 -7.50 -7.87 -6.08
CA LEU A 68 -7.74 -9.31 -5.97
C LEU A 68 -8.90 -9.77 -6.87
N ALA A 69 -9.92 -8.94 -7.05
CA ALA A 69 -11.04 -9.19 -7.93
C ALA A 69 -10.63 -9.19 -9.41
N GLU A 70 -9.81 -8.22 -9.83
CA GLU A 70 -9.30 -8.13 -11.21
C GLU A 70 -8.43 -9.33 -11.60
N ASP A 71 -7.62 -9.85 -10.68
CA ASP A 71 -6.73 -10.99 -10.92
C ASP A 71 -7.45 -12.35 -10.96
N GLY A 72 -8.77 -12.39 -10.73
CA GLY A 72 -9.54 -13.64 -10.59
C GLY A 72 -9.11 -14.48 -9.38
N ARG A 73 -8.28 -13.92 -8.50
CA ARG A 73 -7.76 -14.53 -7.26
C ARG A 73 -8.67 -14.28 -6.06
N ALA A 74 -9.69 -13.44 -6.21
CA ALA A 74 -10.75 -13.28 -5.21
C ALA A 74 -11.54 -14.56 -4.93
N ASN A 75 -11.44 -15.58 -5.81
CA ASN A 75 -12.08 -16.88 -5.63
C ASN A 75 -11.20 -18.02 -6.19
N PRO A 76 -10.21 -18.54 -5.42
CA PRO A 76 -9.38 -19.63 -5.90
C PRO A 76 -10.11 -20.99 -5.90
N ILE A 77 -11.24 -21.13 -5.18
CA ILE A 77 -11.88 -22.43 -4.94
C ILE A 77 -13.40 -22.33 -5.13
N PRO A 78 -14.01 -23.19 -5.97
CA PRO A 78 -15.46 -23.34 -6.00
C PRO A 78 -15.99 -23.74 -4.61
N GLY A 79 -16.81 -22.89 -3.99
CA GLY A 79 -17.34 -23.11 -2.63
C GLY A 79 -16.60 -22.37 -1.51
N THR A 80 -15.59 -21.54 -1.82
CA THR A 80 -15.04 -20.59 -0.83
C THR A 80 -15.82 -19.29 -0.81
N ILE A 81 -15.80 -18.64 0.35
CA ILE A 81 -16.38 -17.33 0.60
C ILE A 81 -15.46 -16.27 -0.02
N PRO A 82 -15.92 -15.49 -1.02
CA PRO A 82 -15.12 -14.40 -1.58
C PRO A 82 -14.73 -13.41 -0.49
N PHE A 83 -13.43 -13.10 -0.38
CA PHE A 83 -12.94 -12.18 0.64
C PHE A 83 -13.52 -10.76 0.47
N GLU A 84 -13.73 -10.33 -0.77
CA GLU A 84 -14.35 -9.02 -1.09
C GLU A 84 -15.77 -8.91 -0.51
N ASP A 85 -16.55 -9.97 -0.57
CA ASP A 85 -17.91 -9.96 -0.03
C ASP A 85 -17.89 -9.89 1.50
N ILE A 86 -16.95 -10.59 2.17
CA ILE A 86 -16.77 -10.44 3.63
C ILE A 86 -16.49 -8.97 3.94
N ILE A 87 -15.65 -8.32 3.13
CA ILE A 87 -15.30 -6.92 3.35
C ILE A 87 -16.49 -5.99 3.19
N ASN A 88 -17.30 -6.22 2.16
CA ASN A 88 -18.45 -5.38 1.83
C ASN A 88 -19.66 -5.58 2.77
N ASN A 89 -19.67 -6.64 3.60
CA ASN A 89 -20.78 -6.98 4.51
C ASN A 89 -20.49 -6.65 5.98
N ILE A 90 -19.41 -5.93 6.28
CA ILE A 90 -19.03 -5.51 7.64
C ILE A 90 -18.78 -4.01 7.64
N ASP A 91 -19.15 -3.33 8.71
CA ASP A 91 -18.92 -1.90 8.85
C ASP A 91 -17.41 -1.58 8.84
N GLN A 92 -17.06 -0.39 8.37
CA GLN A 92 -15.67 0.07 8.34
C GLN A 92 -15.05 0.14 9.74
N ASP A 93 -15.83 0.54 10.75
CA ASP A 93 -15.36 0.64 12.13
C ASP A 93 -15.07 -0.75 12.72
N ASP A 94 -15.95 -1.72 12.47
CA ASP A 94 -15.75 -3.12 12.87
C ASP A 94 -14.52 -3.72 12.19
N TRP A 95 -14.33 -3.44 10.90
CA TRP A 95 -13.14 -3.87 10.18
C TRP A 95 -11.85 -3.26 10.72
N GLN A 96 -11.88 -2.01 11.14
CA GLN A 96 -10.72 -1.37 11.75
C GLN A 96 -10.35 -2.10 13.06
N GLU A 97 -11.32 -2.50 13.87
CA GLU A 97 -11.07 -3.28 15.08
C GLU A 97 -10.53 -4.69 14.74
N ILE A 98 -11.20 -5.41 13.83
CA ILE A 98 -10.83 -6.76 13.39
C ILE A 98 -9.41 -6.80 12.81
N SER A 99 -9.07 -5.81 11.97
CA SER A 99 -7.77 -5.76 11.30
C SER A 99 -6.62 -5.47 12.27
N ARG A 100 -6.84 -4.71 13.35
CA ARG A 100 -5.81 -4.41 14.35
C ARG A 100 -5.36 -5.65 15.11
N GLU A 101 -6.23 -6.63 15.30
CA GLU A 101 -5.88 -7.88 15.96
C GLU A 101 -4.93 -8.72 15.10
N VAL A 102 -5.23 -8.85 13.81
CA VAL A 102 -4.46 -9.72 12.91
C VAL A 102 -3.23 -9.02 12.33
N ILE A 103 -3.33 -7.71 12.12
CA ILE A 103 -2.29 -6.86 11.54
C ILE A 103 -2.01 -5.70 12.51
N PRO A 104 -1.27 -5.94 13.60
CA PRO A 104 -0.98 -4.91 14.59
C PRO A 104 -0.28 -3.70 13.95
N PRO A 105 -0.58 -2.47 14.40
CA PRO A 105 0.06 -1.25 13.88
C PRO A 105 1.58 -1.30 13.93
N GLU A 106 2.17 -1.92 14.96
CA GLU A 106 3.62 -2.03 15.14
C GLU A 106 4.27 -2.94 14.08
N TYR A 107 3.54 -3.98 13.65
CA TYR A 107 3.97 -4.83 12.54
C TYR A 107 3.97 -4.05 11.23
N LEU A 108 2.88 -3.30 10.95
CA LEU A 108 2.79 -2.45 9.76
C LEU A 108 3.86 -1.38 9.74
N GLN A 109 4.10 -0.74 10.89
CA GLN A 109 5.15 0.24 11.05
C GLN A 109 6.52 -0.37 10.67
N THR A 110 6.88 -1.50 11.28
CA THR A 110 8.15 -2.18 11.00
C THR A 110 8.32 -2.51 9.52
N GLU A 111 7.28 -3.08 8.90
CA GLU A 111 7.31 -3.46 7.49
C GLU A 111 7.33 -2.26 6.54
N ALA A 112 6.55 -1.22 6.84
CA ALA A 112 6.49 0.00 6.05
C ALA A 112 7.80 0.80 6.13
N GLU A 113 8.34 1.03 7.32
CA GLU A 113 9.60 1.76 7.51
C GLU A 113 10.77 1.07 6.80
N ARG A 114 10.83 -0.27 6.90
CA ARG A 114 11.82 -1.09 6.19
C ARG A 114 11.70 -0.91 4.68
N ASN A 115 10.49 -1.02 4.12
CA ASN A 115 10.28 -0.92 2.69
C ASN A 115 10.44 0.51 2.15
N LEU A 116 10.05 1.53 2.92
CA LEU A 116 10.31 2.94 2.59
C LEU A 116 11.81 3.22 2.51
N THR A 117 12.59 2.71 3.47
CA THR A 117 14.06 2.84 3.43
C THR A 117 14.63 2.22 2.16
N VAL A 118 14.23 0.98 1.82
CA VAL A 118 14.68 0.30 0.59
C VAL A 118 14.26 1.08 -0.67
N PHE A 119 13.05 1.62 -0.68
CA PHE A 119 12.55 2.44 -1.79
C PHE A 119 13.39 3.70 -2.00
N PHE A 120 13.67 4.46 -0.93
CA PHE A 120 14.46 5.68 -1.04
C PHE A 120 15.93 5.40 -1.37
N GLU A 121 16.53 4.34 -0.80
CA GLU A 121 17.89 3.90 -1.19
C GLU A 121 17.95 3.55 -2.68
N PHE A 122 16.92 2.89 -3.23
CA PHE A 122 16.81 2.63 -4.66
C PHE A 122 16.64 3.92 -5.49
N ALA A 123 15.69 4.78 -5.11
CA ALA A 123 15.44 6.06 -5.80
C ALA A 123 16.66 6.99 -5.78
N ASN A 124 17.46 6.93 -4.70
CA ASN A 124 18.70 7.68 -4.54
C ASN A 124 19.90 7.07 -5.31
N GLY A 125 19.72 5.87 -5.89
CA GLY A 125 20.75 5.13 -6.62
C GLY A 125 21.76 4.42 -5.73
N GLU A 126 21.49 4.31 -4.43
CA GLU A 126 22.30 3.57 -3.46
C GLU A 126 22.09 2.05 -3.61
N ARG A 127 20.91 1.65 -4.09
CA ARG A 127 20.62 0.29 -4.56
C ARG A 127 20.42 0.24 -6.07
N ARG A 128 20.84 -0.88 -6.66
CA ARG A 128 20.62 -1.18 -8.08
C ARG A 128 19.27 -1.81 -8.39
N ARG A 129 18.61 -2.37 -7.38
CA ARG A 129 17.34 -3.09 -7.51
C ARG A 129 16.41 -2.71 -6.38
N LEU A 130 15.12 -2.63 -6.70
CA LEU A 130 14.07 -2.42 -5.72
C LEU A 130 13.65 -3.76 -5.13
N GLU A 131 14.09 -4.05 -3.92
CA GLU A 131 13.86 -5.32 -3.22
C GLU A 131 12.93 -5.12 -2.01
N MET A 132 11.71 -4.67 -2.29
CA MET A 132 10.66 -4.54 -1.28
C MET A 132 10.05 -5.90 -0.98
N SER A 133 9.90 -6.20 0.30
CA SER A 133 9.36 -7.47 0.78
C SER A 133 8.63 -7.31 2.09
N PHE A 134 7.67 -8.19 2.34
CA PHE A 134 6.87 -8.22 3.56
C PHE A 134 7.01 -9.60 4.20
N SER A 135 7.32 -9.64 5.51
CA SER A 135 7.39 -10.91 6.22
C SER A 135 6.00 -11.34 6.68
N THR A 136 5.42 -12.29 5.98
CA THR A 136 4.08 -12.82 6.28
C THR A 136 4.09 -13.86 7.39
N GLY A 137 5.24 -14.20 7.97
CA GLY A 137 5.35 -15.13 9.10
C GLY A 137 4.59 -14.65 10.35
N THR A 138 4.71 -13.37 10.70
CA THR A 138 3.94 -12.78 11.82
C THR A 138 2.45 -12.79 11.50
N LEU A 139 2.06 -12.39 10.29
CA LEU A 139 0.68 -12.40 9.85
C LEU A 139 0.07 -13.81 9.90
N ARG A 140 0.80 -14.82 9.40
CA ARG A 140 0.40 -16.23 9.49
C ARG A 140 0.26 -16.67 10.94
N GLY A 141 1.22 -16.32 11.79
CA GLY A 141 1.17 -16.61 13.22
C GLY A 141 -0.04 -16.00 13.92
N ASN A 142 -0.39 -14.75 13.58
CA ASN A 142 -1.56 -14.07 14.11
C ASN A 142 -2.86 -14.74 13.63
N LEU A 143 -2.97 -15.04 12.33
CA LEU A 143 -4.13 -15.72 11.74
C LEU A 143 -4.35 -17.12 12.35
N LEU A 144 -3.28 -17.90 12.54
CA LEU A 144 -3.38 -19.25 13.12
C LEU A 144 -3.51 -19.25 14.64
N GLY A 145 -3.16 -18.15 15.31
CA GLY A 145 -3.17 -18.01 16.76
C GLY A 145 -4.45 -17.41 17.33
N THR A 146 -4.36 -17.01 18.60
CA THR A 146 -5.44 -16.34 19.33
C THR A 146 -5.99 -15.08 18.63
N PRO A 147 -5.17 -14.19 18.04
CA PRO A 147 -5.69 -13.02 17.33
C PRO A 147 -6.62 -13.40 16.17
N GLY A 148 -6.29 -14.45 15.42
CA GLY A 148 -7.14 -14.96 14.36
C GLY A 148 -8.42 -15.62 14.86
N GLU A 149 -8.42 -16.24 16.04
CA GLU A 149 -9.67 -16.71 16.67
C GLU A 149 -10.56 -15.55 17.12
N GLN A 150 -9.95 -14.49 17.69
CA GLN A 150 -10.66 -13.27 18.07
C GLN A 150 -11.25 -12.55 16.85
N MET A 151 -10.50 -12.48 15.75
CA MET A 151 -10.95 -11.98 14.45
C MET A 151 -12.24 -12.67 14.01
N ILE A 152 -12.31 -14.00 14.05
CA ILE A 152 -13.52 -14.75 13.67
C ILE A 152 -14.68 -14.49 14.63
N ASN A 153 -14.41 -14.38 15.93
CA ASN A 153 -15.45 -14.03 16.91
C ASN A 153 -16.03 -12.62 16.68
N GLN A 154 -15.18 -11.64 16.41
CA GLN A 154 -15.59 -10.26 16.09
C GLN A 154 -16.35 -10.21 14.77
N LEU A 155 -15.79 -10.80 13.72
CA LEU A 155 -16.43 -10.97 12.41
C LEU A 155 -17.84 -11.55 12.56
N TYR A 156 -17.96 -12.67 13.27
CA TYR A 156 -19.24 -13.34 13.48
C TYR A 156 -20.24 -12.52 14.30
N THR A 157 -19.75 -11.66 15.19
CA THR A 157 -20.60 -10.78 16.02
C THR A 157 -21.07 -9.54 15.26
N ALA A 158 -20.28 -9.07 14.29
CA ALA A 158 -20.64 -7.96 13.40
C ALA A 158 -21.70 -8.34 12.35
N LEU A 159 -21.87 -9.64 12.05
CA LEU A 159 -22.88 -10.10 11.09
C LEU A 159 -24.31 -9.85 11.59
N GLU A 160 -25.15 -9.35 10.69
CA GLU A 160 -26.59 -9.17 10.94
C GLU A 160 -27.30 -10.53 11.15
N PRO A 161 -28.41 -10.59 11.92
CA PRO A 161 -29.20 -11.81 12.05
C PRO A 161 -29.72 -12.33 10.71
N CYS A 162 -29.65 -13.64 10.48
CA CYS A 162 -30.16 -14.27 9.27
C CYS A 162 -31.69 -14.18 9.16
N SER A 163 -32.20 -13.89 7.96
CA SER A 163 -33.58 -14.19 7.59
C SER A 163 -33.80 -15.70 7.47
N GLN A 164 -35.07 -16.14 7.44
CA GLN A 164 -35.40 -17.56 7.28
C GLN A 164 -34.92 -18.13 5.93
N GLU A 165 -34.96 -17.31 4.88
CA GLU A 165 -34.42 -17.66 3.55
C GLU A 165 -32.91 -17.80 3.61
N GLN A 166 -32.22 -16.91 4.32
CA GLN A 166 -30.77 -16.97 4.49
C GLN A 166 -30.34 -18.16 5.35
N GLU A 167 -31.07 -18.54 6.40
CA GLU A 167 -30.77 -19.77 7.15
C GLU A 167 -30.91 -21.03 6.26
N SER A 168 -31.93 -21.05 5.39
CA SER A 168 -32.12 -22.14 4.44
C SER A 168 -31.02 -22.18 3.38
N GLN A 169 -30.54 -21.02 2.94
CA GLN A 169 -29.37 -20.92 2.04
C GLN A 169 -28.09 -21.37 2.74
N LEU A 170 -27.87 -20.96 3.98
CA LEU A 170 -26.71 -21.31 4.79
C LEU A 170 -26.63 -22.82 5.00
N GLN A 171 -27.76 -23.45 5.34
CA GLN A 171 -27.81 -24.91 5.49
C GLN A 171 -27.41 -25.61 4.18
N ARG A 172 -27.94 -25.18 3.03
CA ARG A 172 -27.56 -25.75 1.72
C ARG A 172 -26.09 -25.54 1.39
N PHE A 173 -25.54 -24.38 1.72
CA PHE A 173 -24.10 -24.10 1.60
C PHE A 173 -23.28 -25.07 2.46
N LEU A 174 -23.65 -25.23 3.73
CA LEU A 174 -22.98 -26.13 4.68
C LEU A 174 -23.10 -27.60 4.28
N ASP A 175 -24.19 -27.98 3.63
CA ASP A 175 -24.39 -29.31 3.05
C ASP A 175 -23.59 -29.54 1.75
N GLY A 176 -22.87 -28.52 1.26
CA GLY A 176 -22.04 -28.58 0.06
C GLY A 176 -22.82 -28.54 -1.26
N GLU A 177 -24.03 -27.95 -1.26
CA GLU A 177 -24.81 -27.77 -2.48
C GLU A 177 -24.08 -26.85 -3.47
N ALA A 178 -23.77 -27.37 -4.65
CA ALA A 178 -23.02 -26.62 -5.66
C ALA A 178 -23.79 -25.39 -6.16
N GLY A 179 -23.11 -24.26 -6.27
CA GLY A 179 -23.68 -23.00 -6.76
C GLY A 179 -24.54 -22.25 -5.75
N VAL A 180 -24.48 -22.62 -4.47
CA VAL A 180 -25.05 -21.85 -3.36
C VAL A 180 -23.95 -20.98 -2.78
N ASP A 181 -24.20 -19.68 -2.68
CA ASP A 181 -23.27 -18.74 -2.06
C ASP A 181 -23.46 -18.71 -0.54
N PHE A 182 -22.39 -18.39 0.19
CA PHE A 182 -22.45 -18.20 1.63
C PHE A 182 -23.28 -16.96 1.97
N PRO A 183 -24.38 -17.07 2.73
CA PRO A 183 -25.13 -15.90 3.18
C PRO A 183 -24.38 -15.26 4.35
N TYR A 184 -23.93 -14.01 4.17
CA TYR A 184 -23.20 -13.22 5.16
C TYR A 184 -24.13 -12.76 6.30
N CYS A 185 -24.55 -13.69 7.15
CA CYS A 185 -25.44 -13.43 8.27
C CYS A 185 -25.17 -14.39 9.45
N LYS A 186 -25.69 -14.02 10.61
CA LYS A 186 -25.62 -14.76 11.86
C LYS A 186 -26.89 -15.60 12.08
N PRO A 187 -26.82 -16.95 12.04
CA PRO A 187 -28.00 -17.79 12.23
C PRO A 187 -28.46 -17.80 13.71
N ASP A 188 -29.74 -18.05 13.95
CA ASP A 188 -30.30 -18.16 15.31
C ASP A 188 -30.12 -19.56 15.89
N SER A 189 -30.11 -20.58 15.02
CA SER A 189 -29.96 -21.99 15.42
C SER A 189 -28.55 -22.29 15.94
N PRO A 190 -28.37 -22.74 17.20
CA PRO A 190 -27.05 -23.04 17.77
C PRO A 190 -26.22 -24.06 16.98
N ASP A 191 -26.88 -24.95 16.24
CA ASP A 191 -26.22 -25.93 15.39
C ASP A 191 -25.65 -25.31 14.12
N LEU A 192 -26.39 -24.38 13.51
CA LEU A 192 -25.90 -23.58 12.37
C LEU A 192 -24.77 -22.66 12.81
N GLN A 193 -24.91 -21.98 13.97
CA GLN A 193 -23.88 -21.10 14.51
C GLN A 193 -22.51 -21.80 14.61
N ARG A 194 -22.49 -23.01 15.18
CA ARG A 194 -21.26 -23.81 15.33
C ARG A 194 -20.66 -24.22 13.98
N GLN A 195 -21.48 -24.58 13.01
CA GLN A 195 -21.02 -24.97 11.67
C GLN A 195 -20.46 -23.76 10.90
N THR A 196 -21.16 -22.64 10.93
CA THR A 196 -20.71 -21.37 10.34
C THR A 196 -19.36 -20.94 10.90
N PHE A 197 -19.20 -20.99 12.22
CA PHE A 197 -17.93 -20.67 12.87
C PHE A 197 -16.80 -21.61 12.41
N GLY A 198 -17.10 -22.91 12.25
CA GLY A 198 -16.17 -23.90 11.73
C GLY A 198 -15.67 -23.54 10.33
N VAL A 199 -16.59 -23.25 9.41
CA VAL A 199 -16.25 -22.84 8.02
C VAL A 199 -15.40 -21.57 7.99
N LEU A 200 -15.78 -20.54 8.76
CA LEU A 200 -15.01 -19.29 8.82
C LEU A 200 -13.60 -19.51 9.39
N SER A 201 -13.47 -20.38 10.40
CA SER A 201 -12.18 -20.77 10.97
C SER A 201 -11.34 -21.57 9.98
N ASP A 202 -11.93 -22.48 9.23
CA ASP A 202 -11.24 -23.27 8.21
C ASP A 202 -10.74 -22.37 7.06
N ALA A 203 -11.59 -21.46 6.58
CA ALA A 203 -11.21 -20.47 5.55
C ALA A 203 -10.04 -19.58 6.01
N LYS A 204 -10.06 -19.13 7.28
CA LYS A 204 -8.95 -18.40 7.89
C LYS A 204 -7.66 -19.24 7.91
N ASN A 205 -7.76 -20.50 8.34
CA ASN A 205 -6.59 -21.38 8.43
C ASN A 205 -6.00 -21.68 7.04
N GLU A 206 -6.84 -21.88 6.05
CA GLU A 206 -6.44 -22.05 4.64
C GLU A 206 -5.73 -20.80 4.13
N LEU A 207 -6.32 -19.60 4.29
CA LEU A 207 -5.70 -18.34 3.96
C LEU A 207 -4.32 -18.20 4.60
N ALA A 208 -4.20 -18.50 5.90
CA ALA A 208 -2.94 -18.39 6.62
C ALA A 208 -1.87 -19.35 6.08
N ASN A 209 -2.27 -20.58 5.74
CA ASN A 209 -1.37 -21.60 5.21
C ASN A 209 -0.92 -21.30 3.77
N ASP A 210 -1.76 -20.62 2.99
CA ASP A 210 -1.45 -20.21 1.61
C ASP A 210 -0.56 -18.97 1.54
N LEU A 211 -0.43 -18.21 2.64
CA LEU A 211 0.52 -17.11 2.69
C LEU A 211 1.95 -17.64 2.49
N PRO A 212 2.76 -17.08 1.56
CA PRO A 212 4.18 -17.41 1.48
C PRO A 212 4.89 -16.99 2.77
N ASP A 213 6.15 -17.37 3.01
CA ASP A 213 6.92 -16.86 4.17
C ASP A 213 7.35 -15.40 3.99
N VAL A 214 7.56 -15.03 2.73
CA VAL A 214 7.93 -13.68 2.29
C VAL A 214 7.12 -13.34 1.07
N TRP A 215 6.47 -12.19 1.07
CA TRP A 215 5.83 -11.63 -0.11
C TRP A 215 6.78 -10.58 -0.72
N ASN A 216 7.35 -10.89 -1.88
CA ASN A 216 8.31 -10.02 -2.57
C ASN A 216 7.65 -9.31 -3.76
N VAL A 217 7.66 -7.98 -3.77
CA VAL A 217 6.98 -7.16 -4.81
C VAL A 217 7.51 -7.46 -6.21
N ARG A 218 8.83 -7.62 -6.34
CA ARG A 218 9.50 -7.86 -7.64
C ARG A 218 9.10 -9.22 -8.21
N GLU A 219 9.14 -10.25 -7.38
CA GLU A 219 8.78 -11.62 -7.80
C GLU A 219 7.30 -11.71 -8.16
N ARG A 220 6.43 -11.08 -7.37
CA ARG A 220 4.99 -11.05 -7.65
C ARG A 220 4.64 -10.31 -8.93
N ARG A 221 5.30 -9.17 -9.21
CA ARG A 221 5.12 -8.45 -10.48
C ARG A 221 5.60 -9.27 -11.67
N ALA A 222 6.74 -9.96 -11.53
CA ALA A 222 7.26 -10.84 -12.57
C ALA A 222 6.30 -12.00 -12.88
N GLU A 223 5.72 -12.60 -11.83
CA GLU A 223 4.71 -13.66 -11.95
C GLU A 223 3.43 -13.15 -12.63
N ALA A 224 2.88 -12.03 -12.17
CA ALA A 224 1.62 -11.46 -12.68
C ALA A 224 1.72 -11.04 -14.15
N GLU A 225 2.85 -10.43 -14.54
CA GLU A 225 3.06 -9.97 -15.91
C GLU A 225 3.68 -11.07 -16.81
N ASN A 226 4.02 -12.24 -16.26
CA ASN A 226 4.74 -13.32 -16.93
C ASN A 226 6.03 -12.84 -17.64
N ILE A 227 6.83 -12.04 -16.93
CA ILE A 227 8.10 -11.48 -17.41
C ILE A 227 9.26 -11.89 -16.51
N SER A 228 10.48 -11.73 -16.98
CA SER A 228 11.68 -12.02 -16.19
C SER A 228 11.92 -10.97 -15.09
N LEU A 229 12.58 -11.37 -14.00
CA LEU A 229 12.99 -10.42 -12.94
C LEU A 229 13.88 -9.28 -13.47
N ASN A 230 14.67 -9.54 -14.50
CA ASN A 230 15.50 -8.50 -15.13
C ASN A 230 14.66 -7.45 -15.86
N GLU A 231 13.56 -7.86 -16.50
CA GLU A 231 12.61 -6.92 -17.13
C GLU A 231 11.88 -6.09 -16.08
N VAL A 232 11.52 -6.69 -14.93
CA VAL A 232 10.97 -5.93 -13.80
C VAL A 232 11.97 -4.90 -13.26
N ASP A 233 13.23 -5.31 -13.04
CA ASP A 233 14.29 -4.40 -12.61
C ASP A 233 14.49 -3.25 -13.60
N GLN A 234 14.48 -3.54 -14.91
CA GLN A 234 14.60 -2.53 -15.96
C GLN A 234 13.42 -1.54 -15.93
N ARG A 235 12.18 -2.03 -15.76
CA ARG A 235 11.01 -1.15 -15.66
C ARG A 235 11.06 -0.28 -14.42
N PHE A 236 11.39 -0.82 -13.25
CA PHE A 236 11.57 0.00 -12.05
C PHE A 236 12.66 1.05 -12.22
N TYR A 237 13.76 0.71 -12.89
CA TYR A 237 14.80 1.67 -13.22
C TYR A 237 14.27 2.81 -14.11
N GLU A 238 13.54 2.48 -15.19
CA GLU A 238 12.97 3.45 -16.13
C GLU A 238 11.84 4.30 -15.52
N GLU A 239 10.97 3.70 -14.72
CA GLU A 239 9.78 4.34 -14.13
C GLU A 239 10.12 5.21 -12.92
N ILE A 240 11.10 4.81 -12.10
CA ILE A 240 11.39 5.44 -10.80
C ILE A 240 12.77 6.10 -10.81
N GLN A 241 13.82 5.33 -11.12
CA GLN A 241 15.19 5.80 -10.93
C GLN A 241 15.60 6.83 -11.98
N VAL A 242 15.23 6.66 -13.25
CA VAL A 242 15.54 7.63 -14.32
C VAL A 242 14.89 8.99 -14.06
N PRO A 243 13.58 9.09 -13.74
CA PRO A 243 12.97 10.36 -13.35
C PRO A 243 13.62 10.97 -12.11
N ALA A 244 13.94 10.17 -11.09
CA ALA A 244 14.60 10.66 -9.88
C ALA A 244 16.01 11.23 -10.18
N VAL A 245 16.79 10.55 -11.00
CA VAL A 245 18.13 10.99 -11.43
C VAL A 245 18.04 12.22 -12.33
N LEU A 246 17.16 12.22 -13.33
CA LEU A 246 16.93 13.37 -14.21
C LEU A 246 16.47 14.58 -13.40
N TYR A 247 15.55 14.40 -12.45
CA TYR A 247 15.11 15.46 -11.57
C TYR A 247 16.29 16.00 -10.75
N ARG A 248 17.12 15.14 -10.14
CA ARG A 248 18.30 15.58 -9.38
C ARG A 248 19.31 16.36 -10.24
N GLN A 249 19.52 15.94 -11.48
CA GLN A 249 20.46 16.60 -12.39
C GLN A 249 19.89 17.89 -13.01
N LEU A 250 18.62 17.88 -13.37
CA LEU A 250 17.97 18.96 -14.11
C LEU A 250 17.30 20.00 -13.20
N ALA A 251 16.91 19.65 -11.96
CA ALA A 251 16.29 20.62 -11.06
C ALA A 251 17.19 21.86 -10.87
N PRO A 252 18.50 21.75 -10.58
CA PRO A 252 19.37 22.93 -10.51
C PRO A 252 19.42 23.72 -11.83
N LEU A 253 19.33 23.04 -12.98
CA LEU A 253 19.40 23.66 -14.31
C LEU A 253 18.09 24.37 -14.70
N ALA A 254 16.93 23.82 -14.33
CA ALA A 254 15.62 24.42 -14.55
C ALA A 254 15.50 25.80 -13.90
N PHE A 255 16.25 26.03 -12.82
CA PHE A 255 16.30 27.31 -12.13
C PHE A 255 17.38 28.28 -12.66
N LEU A 256 18.33 27.81 -13.46
CA LEU A 256 19.32 28.65 -14.14
C LEU A 256 18.80 29.21 -15.47
N LEU A 257 17.73 28.62 -16.01
CA LEU A 257 17.00 29.22 -17.13
C LEU A 257 16.30 30.47 -16.58
N PRO A 258 16.66 31.69 -17.04
CA PRO A 258 15.86 32.86 -16.73
C PRO A 258 14.44 32.54 -17.16
N SER A 259 13.46 32.87 -16.34
CA SER A 259 12.04 32.74 -16.67
C SER A 259 11.75 33.59 -17.92
N ALA A 260 12.09 33.06 -19.09
CA ALA A 260 11.68 33.60 -20.37
C ALA A 260 10.17 33.53 -20.30
N SER A 261 9.55 34.71 -20.24
CA SER A 261 8.14 34.89 -20.03
C SER A 261 7.36 33.95 -20.95
N TRP A 262 6.79 32.89 -20.37
CA TRP A 262 5.75 32.09 -21.01
C TRP A 262 4.54 33.02 -21.14
N ARG A 263 4.47 33.71 -22.28
CA ARG A 263 3.29 34.42 -22.78
C ARG A 263 2.79 33.67 -24.01
#